data_AF-S8DF13-F1
#
_entry.id   AF-S8DF13-F1
#
_cell.length_a   1.000
_cell.length_b   1.000
_cell.length_c   1.000
_cell.angle_alpha   90.00
_cell.angle_beta   90.00
_cell.angle_gamma   90.00
#
_symmetry.space_group_name_H-M   'P 1'
#
loop_
_entity.id
_entity.type
_entity.pdbx_description
1 polymer ?
#
loop_
_entity_poly.entity_id
_entity_poly.type
_entity_poly.pdbx_seq_one_letter_code
_entity_poly.pdbx_strand_id
1 'polypeptide(L)'
;AFVAANSLMLLNPLEALAETCGTDDSIVDMNMPLLLFVALIGATVGGLLARQRRGELQRLNEQLRQINAALRRQAKIESYAPTLSYAPVSGRISENEVIVDPRKQDLISHLKNGKNFLRNQDPELAFTEFRTALEVAQNLKDPIEEKKAARGLGASLQRQGKYRDAIKYHTMVLDISKREGEESGNTEAYGAIADCYAELGDLERAGKYYDQYIDRLQSD
;
A
#
# COMPACT_ATOMS: atom_id res chain seq x y z
N ALA A 1 1.24 48.94 -40.34
CA ALA A 1 0.56 49.18 -39.04
C ALA A 1 0.78 48.01 -38.09
N PHE A 2 2.02 47.81 -37.59
CA PHE A 2 2.31 46.77 -36.59
C PHE A 2 3.60 47.05 -35.78
N VAL A 3 3.86 48.33 -35.45
CA VAL A 3 5.03 48.72 -34.63
C VAL A 3 4.67 49.67 -33.48
N ALA A 4 3.43 50.17 -33.41
CA ALA A 4 3.04 51.17 -32.40
C ALA A 4 2.49 50.61 -31.08
N ALA A 5 2.35 49.29 -30.92
CA ALA A 5 1.71 48.70 -29.73
C ALA A 5 2.67 48.29 -28.60
N ASN A 6 3.98 48.16 -28.85
CA ASN A 6 4.95 47.67 -27.86
C ASN A 6 5.76 48.77 -27.15
N SER A 7 5.57 50.05 -27.49
CA SER A 7 6.26 51.17 -26.85
C SER A 7 5.47 51.80 -25.68
N LEU A 8 4.20 51.43 -25.48
CA LEU A 8 3.34 52.06 -24.47
C LEU A 8 3.40 51.39 -23.08
N MET A 9 3.99 50.19 -22.96
CA MET A 9 4.14 49.49 -21.67
C MET A 9 5.37 49.92 -20.86
N LEU A 10 6.25 50.77 -21.41
CA LEU A 10 7.48 51.24 -20.76
C LEU A 10 7.32 52.59 -20.03
N LEU A 11 6.13 53.20 -20.06
CA LEU A 11 5.89 54.55 -19.50
C LEU A 11 4.95 54.59 -18.30
N ASN A 12 4.47 53.44 -17.82
CA ASN A 12 3.71 53.36 -16.57
C ASN A 12 4.55 52.66 -15.50
N PRO A 13 4.96 53.34 -14.42
CA PRO A 13 5.53 52.66 -13.27
C PRO A 13 4.45 51.75 -12.65
N LEU A 14 4.76 50.46 -12.53
CA LEU A 14 3.97 49.48 -11.79
C LEU A 14 3.96 49.90 -10.30
N GLU A 15 2.96 50.65 -9.87
CA GLU A 15 2.63 50.83 -8.46
C GLU A 15 2.11 49.50 -7.89
N ALA A 16 3.04 48.61 -7.56
CA ALA A 16 2.78 47.50 -6.66
C ALA A 16 2.70 48.08 -5.24
N LEU A 17 1.47 48.36 -4.78
CA LEU A 17 1.16 48.69 -3.39
C LEU A 17 1.46 47.47 -2.50
N ALA A 18 2.73 47.30 -2.13
CA ALA A 18 3.13 46.52 -0.97
C ALA A 18 3.23 47.49 0.20
N GLU A 19 2.27 47.46 1.11
CA GLU A 19 2.36 48.16 2.40
C GLU A 19 3.60 47.64 3.14
N THR A 20 4.70 48.38 3.08
CA THR A 20 5.88 48.10 3.89
C THR A 20 5.64 48.71 5.28
N CYS A 21 5.42 47.83 6.26
CA CYS A 21 5.38 48.18 7.68
C CYS A 21 6.66 48.96 8.04
N GLY A 22 6.50 50.21 8.48
CA GLY A 22 7.60 51.05 8.91
C GLY A 22 8.19 50.53 10.22
N THR A 23 9.48 50.27 10.22
CA THR A 23 10.27 50.14 11.46
C THR A 23 11.22 51.31 11.52
N ASP A 24 11.00 52.16 12.51
CA ASP A 24 11.91 53.24 12.93
C ASP A 24 13.29 52.68 13.34
N ASP A 25 14.26 53.58 13.29
CA ASP A 25 15.62 53.51 13.86
C ASP A 25 16.80 53.01 12.98
N SER A 26 17.22 53.92 12.08
CA SER A 26 18.50 54.66 12.17
C SER A 26 19.85 53.91 12.32
N ILE A 27 19.97 52.64 11.90
CA ILE A 27 21.29 51.98 11.68
C ILE A 27 21.42 51.31 10.28
N VAL A 28 20.36 51.28 9.46
CA VAL A 28 20.36 50.50 8.19
C VAL A 28 20.48 51.37 6.92
N ASP A 29 20.43 52.70 7.03
CA ASP A 29 20.32 53.61 5.88
C ASP A 29 21.60 53.84 5.05
N MET A 30 22.73 53.25 5.44
CA MET A 30 24.00 53.28 4.68
C MET A 30 24.38 51.89 4.13
N ASN A 31 23.44 50.95 4.01
CA ASN A 31 23.73 49.62 3.43
C ASN A 31 22.61 48.95 2.61
N MET A 32 21.49 49.65 2.39
CA MET A 32 20.37 49.19 1.56
C MET A 32 20.74 48.78 0.11
N PRO A 33 21.59 49.52 -0.64
CA PRO A 33 21.96 49.11 -2.00
C PRO A 33 22.87 47.88 -2.03
N LEU A 34 23.74 47.70 -1.03
CA LEU A 34 24.64 46.54 -0.94
C LEU A 34 23.88 45.26 -0.53
N LEU A 35 22.93 45.37 0.41
CA LEU A 35 22.06 44.24 0.77
C LEU A 35 21.17 43.80 -0.39
N LEU A 36 20.60 44.74 -1.15
CA LEU A 36 19.87 44.44 -2.39
C LEU A 36 20.75 43.75 -3.43
N PHE A 37 22.00 44.21 -3.59
CA PHE A 37 22.95 43.59 -4.53
C PHE A 37 23.33 42.17 -4.12
N VAL A 38 23.61 41.93 -2.83
CA VAL A 38 23.89 40.59 -2.28
C VAL A 38 22.67 39.67 -2.43
N ALA A 39 21.46 40.18 -2.16
CA ALA A 39 20.22 39.42 -2.35
C ALA A 39 19.98 39.06 -3.84
N LEU A 40 20.28 39.99 -4.76
CA LEU A 40 20.12 39.76 -6.21
C LEU A 40 21.16 38.76 -6.74
N ILE A 41 22.40 38.80 -6.26
CA ILE A 41 23.41 37.78 -6.56
C ILE A 41 22.99 36.43 -5.97
N GLY A 42 22.53 36.39 -4.72
CA GLY A 42 22.05 35.17 -4.08
C GLY A 42 20.86 34.54 -4.82
N ALA A 43 19.91 35.36 -5.27
CA ALA A 43 18.74 34.91 -6.03
C ALA A 43 19.11 34.40 -7.43
N THR A 44 20.04 35.08 -8.13
CA THR A 44 20.48 34.67 -9.46
C THR A 44 21.30 33.38 -9.42
N VAL A 45 22.29 33.28 -8.54
CA VAL A 45 23.12 32.07 -8.37
C VAL A 45 22.29 30.92 -7.83
N GLY A 46 21.47 31.15 -6.80
CA GLY A 46 20.57 30.14 -6.24
C GLY A 46 19.53 29.63 -7.25
N GLY A 47 18.96 30.52 -8.05
CA GLY A 47 18.03 30.17 -9.12
C GLY A 47 18.68 29.35 -10.24
N LEU A 48 19.90 29.69 -10.64
CA LEU A 48 20.64 28.96 -11.69
C LEU A 48 21.06 27.57 -11.21
N LEU A 49 21.57 27.47 -9.98
CA LEU A 49 22.00 26.21 -9.37
C LEU A 49 20.81 25.29 -9.07
N ALA A 50 19.68 25.85 -8.66
CA ALA A 50 18.43 25.09 -8.49
C ALA A 50 17.88 24.57 -9.83
N ARG A 51 17.98 25.35 -10.91
CA ARG A 51 17.60 24.89 -12.27
C ARG A 51 18.52 23.77 -12.75
N GLN A 52 19.82 23.87 -12.50
CA GLN A 52 20.79 22.83 -12.86
C GLN A 52 20.52 21.52 -12.09
N ARG A 53 20.33 21.59 -10.77
CA ARG A 53 19.96 20.42 -9.94
C ARG A 53 18.64 19.79 -10.36
N ARG A 54 17.63 20.59 -10.74
CA ARG A 54 16.36 20.06 -11.25
C ARG A 54 16.56 19.30 -12.56
N GLY A 55 17.39 19.81 -13.47
CA GLY A 55 17.70 19.11 -14.73
C GLY A 55 18.45 17.80 -14.50
N GLU A 56 19.44 17.79 -13.60
CA GLU A 56 20.17 16.58 -13.23
C GLU A 56 19.24 15.54 -12.57
N LEU A 57 18.39 15.95 -11.63
CA LEU A 57 17.41 15.06 -11.01
C LEU A 57 16.42 14.48 -12.02
N GLN A 58 15.94 15.28 -12.96
CA GLN A 58 15.06 14.81 -14.02
C GLN A 58 15.75 13.76 -14.89
N ARG A 59 17.00 13.99 -15.28
CA ARG A 59 17.80 13.00 -16.03
C ARG A 59 18.03 11.72 -15.24
N LEU A 60 18.40 11.82 -13.97
CA LEU A 60 18.66 10.68 -13.10
C LEU A 60 17.38 9.84 -12.91
N ASN A 61 16.23 10.49 -12.74
CA ASN A 61 14.94 9.83 -12.58
C ASN A 61 14.52 9.11 -13.89
N GLU A 62 14.75 9.73 -15.04
CA GLU A 62 14.48 9.09 -16.34
C GLU A 62 15.41 7.89 -16.58
N GLN A 63 16.69 8.01 -16.23
CA GLN A 63 17.64 6.89 -16.28
C GLN A 63 17.21 5.73 -15.37
N LEU A 64 16.82 6.03 -14.12
CA LEU A 64 16.27 5.02 -13.21
C LEU A 64 15.02 4.35 -13.78
N ARG A 65 14.15 5.12 -14.43
CA ARG A 65 12.95 4.59 -15.07
C ARG A 65 13.29 3.64 -16.23
N GLN A 66 14.29 3.99 -17.04
CA GLN A 66 14.79 3.14 -18.13
C GLN A 66 15.45 1.86 -17.60
N ILE A 67 16.29 1.96 -16.57
CA ILE A 67 16.93 0.80 -15.91
C ILE A 67 15.86 -0.13 -15.34
N ASN A 68 14.87 0.41 -14.63
CA ASN A 68 13.76 -0.39 -14.09
C ASN A 68 12.93 -1.05 -15.21
N ALA A 69 12.71 -0.36 -16.33
CA ALA A 69 12.02 -0.94 -17.48
C ALA A 69 12.85 -2.04 -18.16
N ALA A 70 14.17 -1.88 -18.27
CA ALA A 70 15.09 -2.87 -18.83
C ALA A 70 15.17 -4.11 -17.93
N LEU A 71 15.34 -3.93 -16.62
CA LEU A 71 15.32 -5.01 -15.63
C LEU A 71 14.00 -5.79 -15.67
N ARG A 72 12.85 -5.12 -15.83
CA ARG A 72 11.56 -5.81 -16.00
C ARG A 72 11.48 -6.63 -17.29
N ARG A 73 12.02 -6.12 -18.41
CA ARG A 73 12.09 -6.88 -19.67
C ARG A 73 13.01 -8.08 -19.53
N GLN A 74 14.15 -7.90 -18.86
CA GLN A 74 15.10 -8.97 -18.60
C GLN A 74 14.53 -10.04 -17.67
N ALA A 75 13.87 -9.64 -16.57
CA ALA A 75 13.14 -10.56 -15.69
C ALA A 75 12.03 -11.31 -16.43
N LYS A 76 11.31 -10.64 -17.34
CA LYS A 76 10.28 -11.29 -18.18
C LYS A 76 10.85 -12.29 -19.19
N ILE A 77 12.12 -12.17 -19.56
CA ILE A 77 12.83 -13.10 -20.46
C ILE A 77 13.50 -14.23 -19.66
N GLU A 78 14.00 -13.97 -18.45
CA GLU A 78 14.85 -14.91 -17.71
C GLU A 78 14.16 -15.64 -16.54
N SER A 79 13.05 -15.14 -15.97
CA SER A 79 12.43 -15.85 -14.84
C SER A 79 10.93 -15.60 -14.62
N TYR A 80 10.25 -16.74 -14.55
CA TYR A 80 8.95 -17.00 -13.98
C TYR A 80 8.87 -16.50 -12.51
N ALA A 81 8.49 -15.24 -12.26
CA ALA A 81 8.18 -14.72 -10.92
C ALA A 81 7.32 -13.43 -10.98
N PRO A 82 5.98 -13.51 -10.90
CA PRO A 82 5.10 -12.38 -11.25
C PRO A 82 4.69 -11.45 -10.09
N THR A 83 5.20 -11.64 -8.86
CA THR A 83 4.53 -11.09 -7.66
C THR A 83 5.19 -9.89 -6.97
N LEU A 84 6.30 -9.33 -7.47
CA LEU A 84 6.91 -8.13 -6.86
C LEU A 84 6.62 -6.87 -7.68
N SER A 85 5.49 -6.22 -7.39
CA SER A 85 5.08 -4.94 -7.97
C SER A 85 5.55 -3.76 -7.11
N TYR A 86 6.77 -3.27 -7.36
CA TYR A 86 7.17 -1.92 -6.97
C TYR A 86 6.84 -0.97 -8.12
N ALA A 87 5.60 -0.47 -8.17
CA ALA A 87 5.19 0.60 -9.09
C ALA A 87 4.34 1.65 -8.35
N PRO A 88 4.52 2.95 -8.64
CA PRO A 88 3.81 4.01 -7.94
C PRO A 88 2.31 3.96 -8.28
N VAL A 89 1.50 4.39 -7.32
CA VAL A 89 0.03 4.25 -7.17
C VAL A 89 -0.83 4.77 -8.35
N SER A 90 -0.24 5.30 -9.43
CA SER A 90 -0.97 5.89 -10.55
C SER A 90 -1.36 4.92 -11.67
N GLY A 91 -1.11 3.62 -11.51
CA GLY A 91 -1.47 2.61 -12.51
C GLY A 91 -2.00 1.35 -11.84
N ARG A 92 -3.25 1.37 -11.38
CA ARG A 92 -4.00 0.11 -11.26
C ARG A 92 -4.12 -0.45 -12.67
N ILE A 93 -3.19 -1.30 -13.07
CA ILE A 93 -3.41 -2.25 -14.14
C ILE A 93 -4.63 -3.03 -13.67
N SER A 94 -5.72 -2.96 -14.43
CA SER A 94 -6.91 -3.76 -14.12
C SER A 94 -6.46 -5.21 -14.01
N GLU A 95 -6.83 -5.90 -12.93
CA GLU A 95 -6.50 -7.31 -12.66
C GLU A 95 -6.87 -8.24 -13.85
N ASN A 96 -7.61 -7.72 -14.84
CA ASN A 96 -8.02 -8.34 -16.09
C ASN A 96 -6.91 -8.55 -17.14
N GLU A 97 -5.69 -8.00 -17.00
CA GLU A 97 -4.63 -8.15 -18.03
C GLU A 97 -3.65 -9.31 -17.80
N VAL A 98 -3.80 -10.05 -16.69
CA VAL A 98 -3.14 -11.34 -16.54
C VAL A 98 -4.10 -12.39 -17.09
N ILE A 99 -3.61 -13.34 -17.89
CA ILE A 99 -4.39 -14.54 -18.23
C ILE A 99 -4.54 -15.34 -16.92
N VAL A 100 -5.44 -14.88 -16.06
CA VAL A 100 -5.89 -15.57 -14.87
C VAL A 100 -6.98 -16.49 -15.37
N ASP A 101 -6.87 -17.78 -15.06
CA ASP A 101 -8.00 -18.70 -15.21
C ASP A 101 -9.26 -17.98 -14.69
N PRO A 102 -10.35 -17.85 -15.48
CA PRO A 102 -11.55 -17.13 -15.05
C PRO A 102 -12.00 -17.54 -13.64
N ARG A 103 -11.82 -18.81 -13.28
CA ARG A 103 -12.12 -19.35 -11.95
C ARG A 103 -11.25 -18.77 -10.85
N LYS A 104 -9.96 -18.53 -11.11
CA LYS A 104 -9.04 -17.89 -10.16
C LYS A 104 -9.35 -16.40 -10.02
N GLN A 105 -9.85 -15.75 -11.06
CA GLN A 105 -10.33 -14.37 -10.95
C GLN A 105 -11.60 -14.29 -10.08
N ASP A 106 -12.56 -15.19 -10.30
CA ASP A 106 -13.78 -15.30 -9.48
C ASP A 106 -13.45 -15.57 -8.01
N LEU A 107 -12.50 -16.47 -7.75
CA LEU A 107 -11.98 -16.74 -6.41
C LEU A 107 -11.45 -15.49 -5.71
N ILE A 108 -10.58 -14.72 -6.38
CA ILE A 108 -10.00 -13.49 -5.81
C ILE A 108 -11.10 -12.46 -5.54
N SER A 109 -12.10 -12.37 -6.43
CA SER A 109 -13.26 -11.51 -6.26
C SER A 109 -14.06 -11.88 -5.00
N HIS A 110 -14.40 -13.16 -4.82
CA HIS A 110 -15.10 -13.66 -3.64
C HIS A 110 -14.31 -13.41 -2.34
N LEU A 111 -12.99 -13.67 -2.33
CA LEU A 111 -12.14 -13.37 -1.17
C LEU A 111 -12.13 -11.88 -0.81
N LYS A 112 -12.12 -11.00 -1.82
CA LYS A 112 -12.16 -9.54 -1.63
C LYS A 112 -13.52 -9.07 -1.12
N ASN A 113 -14.61 -9.61 -1.66
CA ASN A 113 -15.97 -9.33 -1.21
C ASN A 113 -16.19 -9.80 0.23
N GLY A 114 -15.77 -11.01 0.56
CA GLY A 114 -15.83 -11.53 1.93
C GLY A 114 -15.11 -10.64 2.94
N LYS A 115 -13.92 -10.12 2.59
CA LYS A 115 -13.19 -9.15 3.42
C LYS A 115 -13.93 -7.82 3.55
N ASN A 116 -14.54 -7.33 2.47
CA ASN A 116 -15.34 -6.11 2.51
C ASN A 116 -16.57 -6.27 3.41
N PHE A 117 -17.28 -7.39 3.33
CA PHE A 117 -18.42 -7.69 4.21
C PHE A 117 -18.00 -7.80 5.68
N LEU A 118 -16.86 -8.43 5.98
CA LEU A 118 -16.30 -8.37 7.33
C LEU A 118 -16.05 -6.92 7.75
N ARG A 119 -15.40 -6.08 6.95
CA ARG A 119 -15.19 -4.67 7.32
C ARG A 119 -16.50 -3.92 7.58
N ASN A 120 -17.55 -4.25 6.83
CA ASN A 120 -18.87 -3.63 6.94
C ASN A 120 -19.74 -4.21 8.07
N GLN A 121 -19.23 -5.17 8.85
CA GLN A 121 -19.95 -5.85 9.93
C GLN A 121 -21.11 -6.74 9.47
N ASP A 122 -21.05 -7.27 8.25
CA ASP A 122 -22.00 -8.24 7.70
C ASP A 122 -21.38 -9.65 7.65
N PRO A 123 -21.24 -10.36 8.79
CA PRO A 123 -20.49 -11.61 8.84
C PRO A 123 -21.20 -12.80 8.17
N GLU A 124 -22.50 -12.69 7.93
CA GLU A 124 -23.30 -13.74 7.25
C GLU A 124 -23.02 -13.76 5.74
N LEU A 125 -23.02 -12.58 5.10
CA LEU A 125 -22.63 -12.44 3.70
C LEU A 125 -21.14 -12.72 3.51
N ALA A 126 -20.30 -12.32 4.47
CA ALA A 126 -18.89 -12.68 4.45
C ALA A 126 -18.71 -14.21 4.46
N PHE A 127 -19.48 -14.93 5.27
CA PHE A 127 -19.43 -16.39 5.33
C PHE A 127 -19.81 -17.03 3.98
N THR A 128 -20.84 -16.53 3.30
CA THR A 128 -21.24 -17.06 1.98
C THR A 128 -20.15 -16.84 0.93
N GLU A 129 -19.54 -15.65 0.89
CA GLU A 129 -18.46 -15.34 -0.06
C GLU A 129 -17.19 -16.16 0.22
N PHE A 130 -16.81 -16.35 1.49
CA PHE A 130 -15.64 -17.18 1.80
C PHE A 130 -15.91 -18.66 1.57
N ARG A 131 -17.17 -19.11 1.66
CA ARG A 131 -17.53 -20.50 1.37
C ARG A 131 -17.41 -20.79 -0.12
N THR A 132 -17.94 -19.90 -0.98
CA THR A 132 -17.77 -20.05 -2.44
C THR A 132 -16.29 -19.97 -2.81
N ALA A 133 -15.52 -19.06 -2.21
CA ALA A 133 -14.08 -19.01 -2.39
C ALA A 133 -13.38 -20.32 -2.00
N LEU A 134 -13.75 -20.94 -0.87
CA LEU A 134 -13.18 -22.21 -0.44
C LEU A 134 -13.43 -23.33 -1.46
N GLU A 135 -14.68 -23.44 -1.93
CA GLU A 135 -15.08 -24.45 -2.92
C GLU A 135 -14.30 -24.29 -4.23
N VAL A 136 -14.12 -23.05 -4.71
CA VAL A 136 -13.32 -22.75 -5.91
C VAL A 136 -11.84 -23.05 -5.67
N ALA A 137 -11.27 -22.68 -4.52
CA ALA A 137 -9.87 -22.94 -4.20
C ALA A 137 -9.56 -24.45 -4.15
N GLN A 138 -10.47 -25.25 -3.58
CA GLN A 138 -10.36 -26.72 -3.56
C GLN A 138 -10.43 -27.32 -4.96
N ASN A 139 -11.31 -26.82 -5.82
CA ASN A 139 -11.40 -27.24 -7.22
C ASN A 139 -10.13 -26.92 -8.01
N LEU A 140 -9.49 -25.78 -7.71
CA LEU A 140 -8.22 -25.37 -8.30
C LEU A 140 -7.01 -26.05 -7.66
N LYS A 141 -7.20 -26.78 -6.55
CA LYS A 141 -6.14 -27.39 -5.73
C LYS A 141 -5.06 -26.36 -5.33
N ASP A 142 -5.48 -25.15 -4.99
CA ASP A 142 -4.60 -24.06 -4.56
C ASP A 142 -4.62 -23.96 -3.02
N PRO A 143 -3.67 -24.58 -2.30
CA PRO A 143 -3.70 -24.64 -0.83
C PRO A 143 -3.51 -23.26 -0.19
N ILE A 144 -2.87 -22.32 -0.88
CA ILE A 144 -2.65 -20.96 -0.38
C ILE A 144 -3.99 -20.22 -0.31
N GLU A 145 -4.77 -20.29 -1.38
CA GLU A 145 -6.09 -19.66 -1.41
C GLU A 145 -7.11 -20.42 -0.54
N GLU A 146 -6.97 -21.74 -0.42
CA GLU A 146 -7.78 -22.56 0.51
C GLU A 146 -7.58 -22.09 1.97
N LYS A 147 -6.32 -21.88 2.40
CA LYS A 147 -6.00 -21.32 3.73
C LYS A 147 -6.63 -19.94 3.95
N LYS A 148 -6.57 -19.06 2.95
CA LYS A 148 -7.16 -17.70 3.04
C LYS A 148 -8.68 -17.76 3.18
N ALA A 149 -9.35 -18.61 2.41
CA ALA A 149 -10.80 -18.78 2.48
C ALA A 149 -11.22 -19.38 3.82
N ALA A 150 -10.54 -20.43 4.30
CA ALA A 150 -10.79 -21.05 5.60
C ALA A 150 -10.63 -20.07 6.77
N ARG A 151 -9.58 -19.24 6.74
CA ARG A 151 -9.39 -18.17 7.74
C ARG A 151 -10.54 -17.15 7.72
N GLY A 152 -10.98 -16.77 6.53
CA GLY A 152 -12.14 -15.89 6.34
C GLY A 152 -13.43 -16.48 6.93
N LEU A 153 -13.69 -17.77 6.70
CA LEU A 153 -14.82 -18.50 7.29
C LEU A 153 -14.75 -18.52 8.83
N GLY A 154 -13.58 -18.82 9.39
CA GLY A 154 -13.35 -18.80 10.83
C GLY A 154 -13.63 -17.42 11.43
N ALA A 155 -13.11 -16.35 10.80
CA ALA A 155 -13.35 -14.98 11.24
C ALA A 155 -14.83 -14.56 11.14
N SER A 156 -15.53 -14.95 10.08
CA SER A 156 -16.97 -14.72 9.93
C SER A 156 -17.77 -15.40 11.05
N LEU A 157 -17.43 -16.65 11.39
CA LEU A 157 -18.11 -17.39 12.46
C LEU A 157 -17.80 -16.83 13.85
N GLN A 158 -16.57 -16.37 14.11
CA GLN A 158 -16.23 -15.66 15.35
C GLN A 158 -17.11 -14.43 15.54
N ARG A 159 -17.31 -13.62 14.48
CA ARG A 159 -18.18 -12.44 14.54
C ARG A 159 -19.66 -12.77 14.71
N GLN A 160 -20.08 -13.97 14.34
CA GLN A 160 -21.43 -14.49 14.59
C GLN A 160 -21.58 -15.12 15.99
N GLY A 161 -20.52 -15.18 16.80
CA GLY A 161 -20.52 -15.88 18.09
C GLY A 161 -20.51 -17.41 17.99
N LYS A 162 -20.26 -17.97 16.79
CA LYS A 162 -20.25 -19.42 16.53
C LYS A 162 -18.85 -20.01 16.71
N TYR A 163 -18.29 -19.86 17.91
CA TYR A 163 -16.89 -20.17 18.20
C TYR A 163 -16.50 -21.63 17.96
N ARG A 164 -17.38 -22.59 18.26
CA ARG A 164 -17.11 -24.02 18.02
C ARG A 164 -16.92 -24.35 16.54
N ASP A 165 -17.68 -23.70 15.67
CA ASP A 165 -17.52 -23.90 14.22
C ASP A 165 -16.34 -23.11 13.68
N ALA A 166 -16.05 -21.93 14.23
CA ALA A 166 -14.86 -21.16 13.88
C ALA A 166 -13.56 -21.94 14.14
N ILE A 167 -13.47 -22.66 15.27
CA ILE A 167 -12.33 -23.52 15.61
C ILE A 167 -12.08 -24.56 14.52
N LYS A 168 -13.13 -25.14 13.92
CA LYS A 168 -12.97 -26.14 12.85
C LYS A 168 -12.27 -25.55 11.64
N TYR A 169 -12.66 -24.36 11.21
CA TYR A 169 -12.07 -23.70 10.04
C TYR A 169 -10.67 -23.16 10.30
N HIS A 170 -10.39 -22.65 11.51
CA HIS A 170 -9.02 -22.26 11.88
C HIS A 170 -8.11 -23.48 12.02
N THR A 171 -8.62 -24.61 12.53
CA THR A 171 -7.88 -25.89 12.57
C THR A 171 -7.59 -26.41 11.16
N MET A 172 -8.55 -26.26 10.23
CA MET A 172 -8.36 -26.61 8.83
C MET A 172 -7.17 -25.86 8.19
N VAL A 173 -6.92 -24.59 8.56
CA VAL A 173 -5.73 -23.85 8.11
C VAL A 173 -4.44 -24.55 8.55
N LEU A 174 -4.38 -25.01 9.80
CA LEU A 174 -3.24 -25.74 10.34
C LEU A 174 -3.06 -27.10 9.66
N ASP A 175 -4.15 -27.82 9.39
CA ASP A 175 -4.14 -29.12 8.72
C ASP A 175 -3.66 -29.01 7.27
N ILE A 176 -4.06 -27.95 6.54
CA ILE A 176 -3.56 -27.70 5.17
C ILE A 176 -2.06 -27.43 5.23
N SER A 177 -1.60 -26.56 6.12
CA SER A 177 -0.18 -26.26 6.26
C SER A 177 0.67 -27.48 6.61
N LYS A 178 0.14 -28.36 7.47
CA LYS A 178 0.80 -29.63 7.81
C LYS A 178 0.89 -30.58 6.60
N ARG A 179 -0.14 -30.61 5.75
CA ARG A 179 -0.16 -31.42 4.52
C ARG A 179 0.86 -30.94 3.50
N GLU A 180 0.96 -29.63 3.31
CA GLU A 180 1.87 -29.02 2.32
C GLU A 180 3.31 -28.86 2.84
N GLY A 181 3.56 -29.11 4.13
CA GLY A 181 4.86 -28.89 4.75
C GLY A 181 5.26 -27.41 4.84
N GLU A 182 4.27 -26.51 4.75
CA GLU A 182 4.48 -25.06 4.77
C GLU A 182 3.91 -24.46 6.06
N GLU A 183 4.76 -24.22 7.04
CA GLU A 183 4.33 -23.65 8.32
C GLU A 183 4.11 -22.13 8.29
N SER A 184 4.43 -21.47 7.18
CA SER A 184 4.35 -20.01 7.03
C SER A 184 2.90 -19.50 7.12
N GLY A 185 2.69 -18.41 7.86
CA GLY A 185 1.39 -17.72 7.95
C GLY A 185 0.31 -18.44 8.77
N ASN A 186 0.71 -19.39 9.65
CA ASN A 186 -0.20 -20.10 10.56
C ASN A 186 -0.33 -19.46 11.94
N THR A 187 0.57 -18.54 12.30
CA THR A 187 0.62 -17.92 13.62
C THR A 187 -0.74 -17.29 13.97
N GLU A 188 -1.38 -16.59 13.03
CA GLU A 188 -2.73 -16.02 13.21
C GLU A 188 -3.80 -17.07 13.56
N ALA A 189 -3.69 -18.30 13.03
CA ALA A 189 -4.69 -19.35 13.29
C ALA A 189 -4.60 -19.88 14.73
N TYR A 190 -3.39 -20.00 15.30
CA TYR A 190 -3.22 -20.38 16.72
C TYR A 190 -3.86 -19.34 17.65
N GLY A 191 -3.61 -18.05 17.42
CA GLY A 191 -4.24 -16.98 18.19
C GLY A 191 -5.77 -16.98 18.05
N ALA A 192 -6.29 -17.15 16.83
CA ALA A 192 -7.74 -17.17 16.61
C ALA A 192 -8.43 -18.39 17.25
N ILE A 193 -7.77 -19.56 17.30
CA ILE A 193 -8.28 -20.74 18.03
C ILE A 193 -8.27 -20.47 19.53
N ALA A 194 -7.20 -19.86 20.07
CA ALA A 194 -7.11 -19.48 21.47
C ALA A 194 -8.25 -18.53 21.88
N ASP A 195 -8.49 -17.48 21.09
CA ASP A 195 -9.59 -16.54 21.28
C ASP A 195 -10.94 -17.27 21.30
N CYS A 196 -11.17 -18.20 20.37
CA CYS A 196 -12.41 -18.98 20.34
C CYS A 196 -12.59 -19.84 21.61
N TYR A 197 -11.53 -20.45 22.13
CA TYR A 197 -11.61 -21.23 23.38
C TYR A 197 -11.84 -20.33 24.59
N ALA A 198 -11.23 -19.15 24.62
CA ALA A 198 -11.45 -18.16 25.68
C ALA A 198 -12.91 -17.71 25.73
N GLU A 199 -13.52 -17.41 24.58
CA GLU A 199 -14.94 -17.05 24.47
C GLU A 199 -15.90 -18.20 24.85
N LEU A 200 -15.46 -19.45 24.68
CA LEU A 200 -16.20 -20.63 25.14
C LEU A 200 -16.00 -20.93 26.65
N GLY A 201 -15.12 -20.20 27.33
CA GLY A 201 -14.79 -20.40 28.75
C GLY A 201 -13.79 -21.52 29.03
N ASP A 202 -13.22 -22.16 28.00
CA ASP A 202 -12.18 -23.20 28.15
C ASP A 202 -10.79 -22.57 28.22
N LEU A 203 -10.50 -21.98 29.38
CA LEU A 203 -9.26 -21.23 29.61
C LEU A 203 -8.01 -22.12 29.57
N GLU A 204 -8.14 -23.42 29.90
CA GLU A 204 -7.01 -24.35 29.85
C GLU A 204 -6.54 -24.57 28.42
N ARG A 205 -7.47 -24.82 27.49
CA ARG A 205 -7.11 -24.95 26.07
C ARG A 205 -6.70 -23.63 25.47
N ALA A 206 -7.39 -22.54 25.81
CA ALA A 206 -7.01 -21.21 25.34
C ALA A 206 -5.55 -20.89 25.70
N GLY A 207 -5.14 -21.12 26.95
CA GLY A 207 -3.77 -20.94 27.41
C GLY A 207 -2.75 -21.72 26.58
N LYS A 208 -2.99 -23.03 26.35
CA LYS A 208 -2.09 -23.87 25.52
C LYS A 208 -1.92 -23.33 24.09
N TYR A 209 -3.00 -22.84 23.48
CA TYR A 209 -2.94 -22.27 22.13
C TYR A 209 -2.28 -20.87 22.12
N TYR A 210 -2.47 -20.06 23.16
CA TYR A 210 -1.75 -18.80 23.32
C TYR A 210 -0.25 -19.01 23.51
N ASP A 211 0.17 -19.98 24.32
CA ASP A 211 1.59 -20.30 24.50
C ASP A 211 2.22 -20.65 23.15
N GLN A 212 1.58 -21.53 22.37
CA GLN A 212 2.02 -21.86 21.02
C GLN A 212 2.04 -20.66 20.07
N TYR A 213 1.05 -19.76 20.17
CA TYR A 213 1.01 -18.53 19.39
C TYR A 213 2.20 -17.62 19.71
N ILE A 214 2.51 -17.41 20.99
CA ILE A 214 3.62 -16.58 21.44
C ILE A 214 4.97 -17.21 21.07
N ASP A 215 5.15 -18.51 21.28
CA ASP A 215 6.38 -19.22 20.90
C ASP A 215 6.68 -19.04 19.41
N ARG A 216 5.64 -19.09 18.56
CA ARG A 216 5.79 -18.90 17.11
C ARG A 216 6.08 -17.46 16.72
N LEU A 217 5.46 -16.49 17.39
CA LEU A 217 5.77 -15.07 17.18
C LEU A 217 7.21 -14.73 17.54
N GLN A 218 7.83 -15.45 18.47
CA GLN A 218 9.22 -15.24 18.87
C GLN A 218 10.21 -15.93 17.92
N SER A 219 9.78 -16.96 17.19
CA SER A 219 10.62 -17.71 16.25
C SER A 219 10.64 -17.14 14.82
N ASP A 220 9.66 -16.30 14.48
CA ASP A 220 9.55 -15.60 13.18
C ASP A 220 10.40 -14.31 13.14
#